data_AF-A0A891ZVA1-F1
#
_entry.id   AF-A0A891ZVA1-F1
#
_cell.length_a   1.000
_cell.length_b   1.000
_cell.length_c   1.000
_cell.angle_alpha   90.00
_cell.angle_beta   90.00
_cell.angle_gamma   90.00
#
_symmetry.space_group_name_H-M   'P 1'
#
loop_
_entity.id
_entity.type
_entity.pdbx_description
1 polymer ?
#
loop_
_entity_poly.entity_id
_entity_poly.type
_entity_poly.pdbx_seq_one_letter_code
_entity_poly.pdbx_strand_id
1 'polypeptide(L)'
;MHLTVRNDSVTRQRVNDAASALSDPIRREILRMLRDAPRSAGAIAGAFSVTRPAISRHLRVLREAGLVVDTAQGRERVYRLELGPLVPIEEFIAELRRDPASEWERRFMALDTEVHRVKRESKKRAAVTRVVDQQRERWKEKTR
;
A
#
# COMPACT_ATOMS: atom_id res chain seq x y z
N MET A 1 13.31 -11.84 -23.61
CA MET A 1 12.66 -11.77 -22.29
C MET A 1 11.16 -11.62 -22.50
N HIS A 2 10.46 -12.75 -22.55
CA HIS A 2 9.01 -12.87 -22.72
C HIS A 2 8.54 -13.61 -21.48
N LEU A 3 7.76 -12.96 -20.59
CA LEU A 3 6.90 -13.55 -19.53
C LEU A 3 6.49 -12.45 -18.53
N THR A 4 5.50 -11.61 -18.85
CA THR A 4 4.85 -10.75 -17.81
C THR A 4 3.41 -10.35 -18.14
N VAL A 5 2.99 -10.37 -19.41
CA VAL A 5 1.68 -9.82 -19.81
C VAL A 5 0.47 -10.71 -19.43
N ARG A 6 0.65 -12.01 -19.17
CA ARG A 6 -0.48 -12.92 -18.91
C ARG A 6 -1.04 -12.90 -17.47
N ASN A 7 -0.35 -12.33 -16.49
CA ASN A 7 -0.81 -12.36 -15.08
C ASN A 7 -1.49 -11.05 -14.63
N ASP A 8 -1.37 -9.98 -15.42
CA ASP A 8 -1.89 -8.65 -15.08
C ASP A 8 -3.42 -8.56 -15.25
N SER A 9 -3.98 -9.17 -16.31
CA SER A 9 -5.43 -9.15 -16.55
C SER A 9 -6.23 -9.90 -15.48
N VAL A 10 -5.75 -11.07 -15.05
CA VAL A 10 -6.39 -11.87 -13.99
C VAL A 10 -6.34 -11.16 -12.64
N THR A 11 -5.21 -10.52 -12.34
CA THR A 11 -5.04 -9.75 -11.09
C THR A 11 -5.97 -8.53 -11.08
N ARG A 12 -6.03 -7.77 -12.17
CA ARG A 12 -6.97 -6.64 -12.33
C ARG A 12 -8.43 -7.09 -12.22
N GLN A 13 -8.78 -8.24 -12.80
CA GLN A 13 -10.14 -8.78 -12.69
C GLN A 13 -10.51 -9.08 -11.23
N ARG A 14 -9.60 -9.72 -10.47
CA ARG A 14 -9.83 -10.01 -9.04
C ARG A 14 -9.98 -8.74 -8.21
N VAL A 15 -9.18 -7.71 -8.47
CA VAL A 15 -9.33 -6.38 -7.84
C VAL A 15 -10.73 -5.81 -8.12
N ASN A 16 -11.17 -5.85 -9.39
CA ASN A 16 -12.48 -5.33 -9.78
C ASN A 16 -13.64 -6.09 -9.12
N ASP A 17 -13.57 -7.42 -9.08
CA ASP A 17 -14.63 -8.26 -8.50
C ASP A 17 -14.76 -8.01 -7.00
N ALA A 18 -13.63 -8.00 -6.28
CA ALA A 18 -13.62 -7.73 -4.85
C ALA A 18 -14.00 -6.27 -4.53
N ALA A 19 -13.53 -5.28 -5.29
CA ALA A 19 -13.93 -3.89 -5.11
C ALA A 19 -15.42 -3.67 -5.38
N SER A 20 -15.95 -4.29 -6.44
CA SER A 20 -17.38 -4.26 -6.77
C SER A 20 -18.19 -4.92 -5.65
N ALA A 21 -17.73 -6.05 -5.11
CA ALA A 21 -18.37 -6.70 -3.97
C ALA A 21 -18.34 -5.84 -2.70
N LEU A 22 -17.27 -5.08 -2.45
CA LEU A 22 -17.17 -4.18 -1.29
C LEU A 22 -17.95 -2.87 -1.42
N SER A 23 -18.40 -2.49 -2.62
CA SER A 23 -19.11 -1.21 -2.85
C SER A 23 -20.46 -1.10 -2.12
N ASP A 24 -21.09 -2.22 -1.78
CA ASP A 24 -22.42 -2.28 -1.16
C ASP A 24 -22.36 -2.35 0.38
N PRO A 25 -23.16 -1.54 1.09
CA PRO A 25 -23.12 -1.48 2.54
C PRO A 25 -23.58 -2.77 3.23
N ILE A 26 -24.56 -3.49 2.67
CA ILE A 26 -25.05 -4.76 3.24
C ILE A 26 -23.96 -5.82 3.10
N ARG A 27 -23.28 -5.88 1.94
CA ARG A 27 -22.16 -6.82 1.76
C ARG A 27 -21.01 -6.54 2.73
N ARG A 28 -20.66 -5.27 2.96
CA ARG A 28 -19.67 -4.91 3.99
C ARG A 28 -20.09 -5.35 5.39
N GLU A 29 -21.36 -5.20 5.73
CA GLU A 29 -21.86 -5.60 7.04
C GLU A 29 -21.87 -7.12 7.23
N ILE A 30 -22.25 -7.88 6.19
CA ILE A 30 -22.13 -9.35 6.19
C ILE A 30 -20.68 -9.76 6.44
N LEU A 31 -19.70 -9.14 5.76
CA LEU A 31 -18.29 -9.46 5.96
C LEU A 31 -17.81 -9.12 7.38
N ARG A 32 -18.27 -8.00 7.97
CA ARG A 32 -17.99 -7.67 9.39
C ARG A 32 -18.57 -8.70 10.35
N MET A 33 -19.81 -9.12 10.12
CA MET A 33 -20.47 -10.16 10.91
C MET A 33 -19.76 -11.51 10.84
N LEU A 34 -19.21 -11.86 9.66
CA LEU A 34 -18.46 -13.10 9.43
C LEU A 34 -17.01 -13.05 9.90
N ARG A 35 -16.44 -11.86 10.11
CA ARG A 35 -15.12 -11.68 10.72
C ARG A 35 -15.09 -12.23 12.14
N ASP A 36 -16.19 -12.07 12.87
CA ASP A 36 -16.25 -12.45 14.27
C ASP A 36 -16.49 -13.97 14.44
N ALA A 37 -17.31 -14.58 13.58
CA ALA A 37 -17.53 -16.03 13.54
C ALA A 37 -18.20 -16.50 12.23
N PRO A 38 -18.02 -17.76 11.79
CA PRO A 38 -18.81 -18.36 10.72
C PRO A 38 -20.31 -18.42 11.08
N ARG A 39 -21.21 -18.23 10.11
CA ARG A 39 -22.66 -18.17 10.37
C ARG A 39 -23.47 -18.80 9.25
N SER A 40 -24.64 -19.36 9.58
CA SER A 40 -25.55 -19.90 8.57
C SER A 40 -26.24 -18.79 7.77
N ALA A 41 -26.68 -19.11 6.55
CA ALA A 41 -27.47 -18.17 5.73
C ALA A 41 -28.69 -17.62 6.47
N GLY A 42 -29.33 -18.45 7.30
CA GLY A 42 -30.47 -18.06 8.12
C GLY A 42 -30.10 -17.05 9.21
N ALA A 43 -28.99 -17.31 9.93
CA ALA A 43 -28.48 -16.39 10.94
C ALA A 43 -28.04 -15.05 10.35
N ILE A 44 -27.40 -15.07 9.17
CA ILE A 44 -27.05 -13.84 8.45
C ILE A 44 -28.33 -13.09 8.06
N ALA A 45 -29.29 -13.77 7.42
CA ALA A 45 -30.52 -13.11 6.99
C ALA A 45 -31.34 -12.54 8.14
N GLY A 46 -31.33 -13.18 9.31
CA GLY A 46 -32.02 -12.68 10.50
C GLY A 46 -31.45 -11.38 11.08
N ALA A 47 -30.22 -10.99 10.71
CA ALA A 47 -29.60 -9.75 11.18
C ALA A 47 -29.94 -8.52 10.32
N PHE A 48 -30.69 -8.67 9.24
CA PHE A 48 -31.03 -7.57 8.33
C PHE A 48 -32.54 -7.43 8.16
N SER A 49 -33.00 -6.20 7.93
CA SER A 49 -34.40 -5.87 7.62
C SER A 49 -34.76 -6.09 6.13
N VAL A 50 -33.88 -6.71 5.35
CA VAL A 50 -34.11 -7.00 3.93
C VAL A 50 -34.59 -8.44 3.72
N THR A 51 -35.12 -8.71 2.53
CA THR A 51 -35.68 -10.02 2.23
C THR A 51 -34.59 -11.11 2.16
N ARG A 52 -34.95 -12.35 2.51
CA ARG A 52 -34.03 -13.50 2.39
C ARG A 52 -33.44 -13.68 0.97
N PRO A 53 -34.22 -13.52 -0.12
CA PRO A 53 -33.66 -13.55 -1.48
C PRO A 53 -32.60 -12.48 -1.73
N ALA A 54 -32.75 -11.27 -1.16
CA ALA A 54 -31.74 -10.22 -1.25
C ALA A 54 -30.43 -10.64 -0.57
N ILE A 55 -30.51 -11.21 0.64
CA ILE A 55 -29.34 -11.76 1.35
C ILE A 55 -28.68 -12.90 0.55
N SER A 56 -29.47 -13.82 -0.01
CA SER A 56 -28.93 -14.88 -0.86
C SER A 56 -28.19 -14.32 -2.08
N ARG A 57 -28.69 -13.24 -2.70
CA ARG A 57 -28.00 -12.54 -3.78
C ARG A 57 -26.70 -11.90 -3.31
N HIS A 58 -26.70 -11.24 -2.16
CA HIS A 58 -25.48 -10.68 -1.56
C HIS A 58 -24.42 -11.75 -1.29
N LEU A 59 -24.82 -12.88 -0.69
CA LEU A 59 -23.92 -14.01 -0.42
C LEU A 59 -23.37 -14.64 -1.70
N ARG A 60 -24.18 -14.71 -2.76
CA ARG A 60 -23.72 -15.18 -4.07
C ARG A 60 -22.62 -14.28 -4.63
N VAL A 61 -22.83 -12.96 -4.63
CA VAL A 61 -21.82 -11.99 -5.12
C VAL A 61 -20.53 -12.07 -4.30
N LEU A 62 -20.64 -12.15 -2.97
CA LEU A 62 -19.48 -12.29 -2.09
C LEU A 62 -18.70 -13.59 -2.38
N ARG A 63 -19.41 -14.69 -2.65
CA ARG A 63 -18.79 -15.97 -2.98
C ARG A 63 -18.14 -15.97 -4.36
N GLU A 64 -18.78 -15.35 -5.36
CA GLU A 64 -18.23 -15.20 -6.71
C GLU A 64 -16.95 -14.34 -6.69
N ALA A 65 -16.90 -13.31 -5.82
CA ALA A 65 -15.68 -12.54 -5.55
C ALA A 65 -14.66 -13.27 -4.65
N GLY A 66 -14.97 -14.47 -4.16
CA GLY A 66 -14.13 -15.26 -3.26
C GLY A 66 -14.02 -14.75 -1.82
N LEU A 67 -14.74 -13.68 -1.47
CA LEU A 67 -14.67 -13.04 -0.14
C LEU A 67 -15.34 -13.87 0.95
N VAL A 68 -16.12 -14.88 0.57
CA VAL A 68 -16.68 -15.87 1.49
C VAL A 68 -16.61 -17.26 0.86
N VAL A 69 -16.48 -18.26 1.72
CA VAL A 69 -16.70 -19.67 1.37
C VAL A 69 -17.87 -20.21 2.16
N ASP A 70 -18.56 -21.19 1.59
CA ASP A 70 -19.66 -21.87 2.26
C ASP A 70 -19.37 -23.37 2.41
N THR A 71 -19.86 -23.96 3.49
CA THR A 71 -19.80 -25.40 3.74
C THR A 71 -21.20 -25.89 4.08
N ALA A 72 -21.60 -27.03 3.51
CA ALA A 72 -22.86 -27.66 3.85
C ALA A 72 -22.79 -28.28 5.25
N GLN A 73 -23.73 -27.90 6.12
CA GLN A 73 -23.95 -28.49 7.43
C GLN A 73 -25.41 -28.92 7.55
N GLY A 74 -25.66 -30.20 7.25
CA GLY A 74 -27.02 -30.73 7.13
C GLY A 74 -27.79 -30.05 6.01
N ARG A 75 -28.89 -29.37 6.36
CA ARG A 75 -29.75 -28.64 5.41
C ARG A 75 -29.34 -27.17 5.23
N GLU A 76 -28.39 -26.69 6.01
CA GLU A 76 -27.96 -25.29 5.99
C GLU A 76 -26.57 -25.13 5.36
N ARG A 77 -26.31 -23.93 4.83
CA ARG A 77 -24.98 -23.50 4.41
C ARG A 77 -24.41 -22.56 5.45
N VAL A 78 -23.22 -22.87 5.95
CA VAL A 78 -22.45 -22.02 6.87
C VAL A 78 -21.38 -21.28 6.08
N TYR A 79 -21.38 -19.96 6.19
CA TYR A 79 -20.47 -19.07 5.51
C TYR A 79 -19.34 -18.64 6.44
N ARG A 80 -18.15 -18.49 5.88
CA ARG A 80 -16.94 -17.98 6.54
C ARG A 80 -16.27 -16.94 5.66
N LEU A 81 -15.69 -15.92 6.29
CA LEU A 81 -14.89 -14.89 5.64
C LEU A 81 -13.58 -15.47 5.07
N GLU A 82 -13.23 -15.06 3.85
CA GLU A 82 -11.91 -15.33 3.25
C GLU A 82 -11.27 -14.00 2.83
N LEU A 83 -10.07 -13.74 3.37
CA LEU A 83 -9.35 -12.47 3.14
C LEU A 83 -8.40 -12.54 1.94
N GLY A 84 -8.11 -13.73 1.41
CA GLY A 84 -7.18 -13.92 0.29
C GLY A 84 -7.45 -13.01 -0.92
N PRO A 85 -8.72 -12.82 -1.36
CA PRO A 85 -9.03 -11.93 -2.48
C PRO A 85 -8.83 -10.43 -2.20
N LEU A 86 -8.56 -10.02 -0.96
CA LEU A 86 -8.26 -8.62 -0.62
C LEU A 86 -6.80 -8.25 -0.88
N VAL A 87 -5.88 -9.21 -0.91
CA VAL A 87 -4.44 -8.95 -1.11
C VAL A 87 -4.17 -8.08 -2.36
N PRO A 88 -4.74 -8.39 -3.54
CA PRO A 88 -4.53 -7.53 -4.71
C PRO A 88 -5.08 -6.10 -4.55
N ILE A 89 -6.17 -5.92 -3.79
CA ILE A 89 -6.70 -4.58 -3.48
C ILE A 89 -5.74 -3.83 -2.55
N GLU A 90 -5.22 -4.50 -1.53
CA GLU A 90 -4.25 -3.93 -0.60
C GLU A 90 -2.99 -3.49 -1.32
N GLU A 91 -2.46 -4.32 -2.23
CA GLU A 91 -1.32 -4.00 -3.08
C GLU A 91 -1.59 -2.80 -4.00
N PHE A 92 -2.76 -2.77 -4.65
CA PHE A 92 -3.17 -1.65 -5.49
C PHE A 92 -3.30 -0.34 -4.71
N ILE A 93 -3.92 -0.37 -3.53
CA ILE A 93 -4.02 0.82 -2.66
C ILE A 93 -2.64 1.24 -2.16
N ALA A 94 -1.76 0.29 -1.82
CA ALA A 94 -0.39 0.58 -1.39
C ALA A 94 0.42 1.23 -2.52
N GLU A 95 0.23 0.78 -3.77
CA GLU A 95 0.81 1.41 -4.96
C GLU A 95 0.30 2.85 -5.12
N LEU A 96 -1.01 3.09 -5.02
CA LEU A 96 -1.58 4.45 -5.09
C LEU A 96 -1.12 5.37 -3.96
N ARG A 97 -0.92 4.81 -2.77
CA ARG A 97 -0.41 5.54 -1.59
C ARG A 97 1.08 5.77 -1.62
N ARG A 98 1.83 5.13 -2.52
CA ARG A 98 3.26 5.37 -2.68
C ARG A 98 3.44 6.81 -3.11
N ASP A 99 3.71 7.68 -2.14
CA ASP A 99 3.87 9.09 -2.38
C ASP A 99 5.14 9.33 -3.22
N PRO A 100 4.99 9.81 -4.46
CA PRO A 100 6.13 10.18 -5.28
C PRO A 100 6.95 11.30 -4.62
N ALA A 101 6.30 12.20 -3.85
CA ALA A 101 6.98 13.27 -3.14
C ALA A 101 7.93 12.72 -2.07
N SER A 102 7.58 11.66 -1.35
CA SER A 102 8.50 10.99 -0.40
C SER A 102 9.73 10.35 -1.07
N GLU A 103 9.63 9.89 -2.32
CA GLU A 103 10.80 9.50 -3.11
C GLU A 103 11.63 10.70 -3.54
N TRP A 104 10.98 11.77 -4.01
CA TRP A 104 11.66 13.01 -4.38
C TRP A 104 12.32 13.68 -3.18
N GLU A 105 11.71 13.70 -2.01
CA GLU A 105 12.29 14.19 -0.76
C GLU A 105 13.50 13.36 -0.33
N ARG A 106 13.45 12.03 -0.46
CA ARG A 106 14.63 11.18 -0.26
C ARG A 106 15.77 11.55 -1.22
N ARG A 107 15.46 11.80 -2.50
CA ARG A 107 16.44 12.23 -3.51
C ARG A 107 16.98 13.64 -3.24
N PHE A 108 16.13 14.58 -2.84
CA PHE A 108 16.51 15.95 -2.50
C PHE A 108 17.36 16.00 -1.23
N MET A 109 17.04 15.21 -0.19
CA MET A 109 17.88 15.12 1.03
C MET A 109 19.28 14.55 0.74
N ALA A 110 19.38 13.56 -0.17
CA ALA A 110 20.67 13.05 -0.61
C ALA A 110 21.49 14.13 -1.33
N LEU A 111 20.85 14.95 -2.16
CA LEU A 111 21.49 16.09 -2.82
C LEU A 111 21.92 17.17 -1.82
N ASP A 112 21.08 17.51 -0.84
CA ASP A 112 21.41 18.49 0.19
C ASP A 112 22.65 18.09 0.97
N THR A 113 22.77 16.80 1.30
CA THR A 113 23.96 16.26 1.98
C THR A 113 25.23 16.50 1.16
N GLU A 114 25.15 16.27 -0.15
CA GLU A 114 26.28 16.46 -1.07
C GLU A 114 26.63 17.95 -1.26
N VAL A 115 25.62 18.82 -1.37
CA VAL A 115 25.82 20.28 -1.42
C VAL A 115 26.53 20.79 -0.16
N HIS A 116 26.14 20.29 1.01
CA HIS A 116 26.79 20.65 2.27
C HIS A 116 28.23 20.13 2.34
N ARG A 117 28.51 18.94 1.80
CA ARG A 117 29.87 18.38 1.69
C ARG A 117 30.76 19.28 0.82
N VAL A 118 30.31 19.60 -0.40
CA VAL A 118 31.05 20.45 -1.34
C VAL A 118 31.29 21.84 -0.76
N LYS A 119 30.28 22.46 -0.13
CA LYS A 119 30.44 23.77 0.53
C LYS A 119 31.49 23.74 1.65
N ARG A 120 31.56 22.66 2.43
CA ARG A 120 32.57 22.49 3.50
C ARG A 120 33.98 22.31 2.92
N GLU A 121 34.12 21.52 1.87
CA GLU A 121 35.42 21.31 1.19
C GLU A 121 35.95 22.60 0.56
N SER A 122 35.09 23.38 -0.10
CA SER A 122 35.44 24.69 -0.64
C SER A 122 35.88 25.67 0.44
N LYS A 123 35.19 25.71 1.59
CA LYS A 123 35.60 26.54 2.75
C LYS A 123 36.94 26.12 3.33
N LYS A 124 37.19 24.80 3.47
CA LYS A 124 38.48 24.28 3.95
C LYS A 124 39.62 24.67 3.00
N ARG A 125 39.42 24.50 1.68
CA ARG A 125 40.41 24.90 0.66
C ARG A 125 40.74 26.39 0.75
N ALA A 126 39.72 27.26 0.82
CA ALA A 126 39.91 28.70 0.95
C ALA A 126 40.65 29.10 2.25
N ALA A 127 40.41 28.40 3.36
CA ALA A 127 41.12 28.63 4.60
C ALA A 127 42.61 28.25 4.50
N VAL A 128 42.92 27.10 3.89
CA VAL A 128 44.31 26.66 3.65
C VAL A 128 45.06 27.67 2.79
N THR A 129 44.46 28.12 1.68
CA THR A 129 45.05 29.15 0.80
C THR A 129 45.40 30.42 1.58
N ARG A 130 44.48 30.93 2.42
CA ARG A 130 44.74 32.13 3.22
C ARG A 130 45.88 31.96 4.23
N VAL A 131 45.98 30.80 4.89
CA VAL A 131 47.07 30.54 5.84
C VAL A 131 48.41 30.49 5.12
N VAL A 132 48.47 29.84 3.95
CA VAL A 132 49.69 29.78 3.13
C VAL A 132 50.12 31.18 2.67
N ASP A 133 49.17 32.01 2.23
CA ASP A 133 49.47 33.39 1.81
C ASP A 133 49.97 34.25 2.98
N GLN A 134 49.32 34.17 4.15
CA GLN A 134 49.75 34.89 5.36
C GLN A 134 51.14 34.46 5.84
N GLN A 135 51.43 33.16 5.78
CA GLN A 135 52.76 32.64 6.06
C GLN A 135 53.76 33.25 5.08
N ARG A 136 53.49 33.17 3.77
CA ARG A 136 54.38 33.66 2.72
C ARG A 136 54.71 35.15 2.87
N GLU A 137 53.73 35.98 3.20
CA GLU A 137 53.97 37.42 3.48
C GLU A 137 54.80 37.63 4.74
N ARG A 138 54.54 36.87 5.82
CA ARG A 138 55.32 36.91 7.06
C ARG A 138 56.77 36.47 6.85
N TRP A 139 57.02 35.50 5.95
CA TRP A 139 58.37 35.08 5.58
C TRP A 139 59.11 36.17 4.80
N LYS A 140 58.43 36.90 3.90
CA LYS A 140 59.01 38.05 3.16
C LYS A 140 59.35 39.22 4.06
N GLU A 141 58.55 39.46 5.10
CA GLU A 141 58.78 40.55 6.07
C GLU A 141 59.97 40.25 7.00
N LYS A 142 60.29 38.97 7.25
CA LYS A 142 61.40 38.54 8.10
C LYS A 142 62.76 38.45 7.38
N THR A 143 62.75 38.35 6.05
CA THR A 143 63.97 38.30 5.21
C THR A 143 64.36 39.65 4.60
N ARG A 144 63.68 40.73 5.00
CA ARG A 144 64.02 42.12 4.67
C ARG A 144 64.72 42.77 5.86
#